data_AF-A0A2N5M1J2-F1
#
_entry.id   AF-A0A2N5M1J2-F1
#
_cell.length_a   1.000
_cell.length_b   1.000
_cell.length_c   1.000
_cell.angle_alpha   90.00
_cell.angle_beta   90.00
_cell.angle_gamma   90.00
#
_symmetry.space_group_name_H-M   'P 1'
#
loop_
_entity.id
_entity.type
_entity.pdbx_description
1 polymer ?
#
loop_
_entity_poly.entity_id
_entity_poly.type
_entity_poly.pdbx_seq_one_letter_code
_entity_poly.pdbx_strand_id
1 'polypeptide(L)'
;MIRDRGNIKWTSLMLPEHVNMLRKFANEEYYEESEPIIDEQQLEEVNNLIAESMEFTYPLHFQYYRNKRMNSLEGFVHYVDDINRQLRVLDANGEIHKLSFSSIKRATRVE
;
A
#
# COMPACT_ATOMS: atom_id res chain seq x y z
N MET A 1 -37.54 -20.52 28.79
CA MET A 1 -36.48 -19.58 28.36
C MET A 1 -35.22 -19.88 29.15
N ILE A 2 -34.17 -20.39 28.50
CA ILE A 2 -32.74 -20.56 28.87
C ILE A 2 -32.13 -21.14 27.58
N ARG A 3 -31.90 -20.33 26.54
CA ARG A 3 -30.69 -19.57 26.20
C ARG A 3 -29.38 -20.36 26.33
N ASP A 4 -28.87 -20.69 25.14
CA ASP A 4 -27.47 -20.85 24.79
C ASP A 4 -26.69 -22.08 25.29
N ARG A 5 -27.04 -23.25 24.75
CA ARG A 5 -26.11 -24.39 24.64
C ARG A 5 -25.51 -24.45 23.23
N GLY A 6 -24.92 -23.35 22.76
CA GLY A 6 -24.39 -23.25 21.39
C GLY A 6 -22.91 -22.89 21.29
N ASN A 7 -22.33 -22.24 22.31
CA ASN A 7 -21.08 -21.50 22.09
C ASN A 7 -19.82 -22.07 22.77
N ILE A 8 -19.92 -23.23 23.44
CA ILE A 8 -18.83 -23.82 24.24
C ILE A 8 -18.49 -25.21 23.71
N LYS A 9 -17.97 -25.30 22.48
CA LYS A 9 -17.32 -26.55 22.02
C LYS A 9 -16.03 -26.33 21.22
N TRP A 10 -15.81 -25.14 20.65
CA TRP A 10 -14.60 -24.88 19.84
C TRP A 10 -13.48 -24.16 20.61
N THR A 11 -13.78 -23.50 21.73
CA THR A 11 -12.81 -22.71 22.50
C THR A 11 -12.03 -23.51 23.56
N SER A 12 -12.41 -24.77 23.83
CA SER A 12 -11.82 -25.57 24.91
C SER A 12 -10.64 -26.47 24.54
N LEU A 13 -10.15 -26.42 23.28
CA LEU A 13 -9.03 -27.25 22.81
C LEU A 13 -7.72 -26.48 22.58
N MET A 14 -7.72 -25.17 22.77
CA MET A 14 -6.51 -24.35 22.66
C MET A 14 -6.03 -23.93 24.06
N LEU A 15 -4.83 -24.36 24.45
CA LEU A 15 -4.14 -23.83 25.62
C LEU A 15 -4.04 -22.29 25.51
N PRO A 16 -4.27 -21.50 26.58
CA PRO A 16 -4.16 -20.04 26.54
C PRO A 16 -2.82 -19.55 25.99
N GLU A 17 -1.76 -20.33 26.23
CA GLU A 17 -0.41 -20.11 25.70
C GLU A 17 -0.38 -20.10 24.16
N HIS A 18 -1.14 -20.97 23.49
CA HIS A 18 -1.22 -21.04 22.02
C HIS A 18 -2.04 -19.88 21.42
N VAL A 19 -3.03 -19.36 22.14
CA VAL A 19 -3.82 -18.21 21.70
C VAL A 19 -2.98 -16.94 21.69
N ASN A 20 -2.04 -16.80 22.63
CA ASN A 20 -1.12 -15.67 22.67
C ASN A 20 -0.07 -15.76 21.55
N MET A 21 0.39 -16.98 21.24
CA MET A 21 1.27 -17.23 20.09
C MET A 21 0.56 -16.91 18.76
N LEU A 22 -0.70 -17.30 18.57
CA LEU A 22 -1.48 -16.96 17.38
C LEU A 22 -1.77 -15.45 17.26
N ARG A 23 -1.96 -14.73 18.37
CA ARG A 23 -2.10 -13.26 18.35
C ARG A 23 -0.79 -12.53 18.08
N LYS A 24 0.35 -13.12 18.49
CA LYS A 24 1.67 -12.67 18.07
C LYS A 24 1.89 -12.93 16.59
N PHE A 25 1.62 -14.12 16.06
CA PHE A 25 1.74 -14.41 14.63
C PHE A 25 0.78 -13.57 13.76
N ALA A 26 -0.43 -13.25 14.23
CA ALA A 26 -1.34 -12.36 13.50
C ALA A 26 -0.88 -10.88 13.46
N ASN A 27 -0.01 -10.45 14.39
CA ASN A 27 0.59 -9.12 14.40
C ASN A 27 2.04 -9.09 13.86
N GLU A 28 2.71 -10.24 13.90
CA GLU A 28 4.12 -10.47 13.54
C GLU A 28 4.24 -11.35 12.28
N GLU A 29 3.23 -11.46 11.43
CA GLU A 29 3.43 -11.97 10.06
C GLU A 29 4.10 -10.89 9.20
N TYR A 30 5.40 -10.72 9.52
CA TYR A 30 6.51 -10.83 8.59
C TYR A 30 6.28 -10.14 7.25
N TYR A 31 6.60 -8.86 7.19
CA TYR A 31 7.41 -8.21 6.15
C TYR A 31 7.53 -6.74 6.60
N GLU A 32 8.28 -6.48 7.68
CA GLU A 32 8.91 -5.16 7.84
C GLU A 32 10.00 -5.08 6.77
N GLU A 33 9.58 -4.95 5.51
CA GLU A 33 10.49 -4.65 4.40
C GLU A 33 11.11 -3.31 4.76
N SER A 34 12.42 -3.28 4.94
CA SER A 34 13.16 -2.03 5.04
C SER A 34 12.79 -1.16 3.86
N GLU A 35 12.39 0.09 4.12
CA GLU A 35 12.02 1.03 3.06
C GLU A 35 13.12 1.03 1.99
N PRO A 36 12.81 0.64 0.74
CA PRO A 36 13.84 0.53 -0.27
C PRO A 36 14.38 1.93 -0.55
N ILE A 37 15.70 2.02 -0.54
CA ILE A 37 16.43 3.23 -0.87
C ILE A 37 16.42 3.31 -2.40
N ILE A 38 15.81 4.37 -2.90
CA ILE A 38 15.80 4.73 -4.31
C ILE A 38 17.01 5.61 -4.57
N ASP A 39 17.82 5.24 -5.57
CA ASP A 39 18.93 6.06 -6.03
C ASP A 39 18.44 7.21 -6.92
N GLU A 40 19.26 8.25 -7.11
CA GLU A 40 18.90 9.46 -7.84
C GLU A 40 18.45 9.16 -9.28
N GLN A 41 19.11 8.21 -9.96
CA GLN A 41 18.75 7.83 -11.31
C GLN A 41 17.32 7.27 -11.41
N GLN A 42 16.94 6.39 -10.48
CA GLN A 42 15.60 5.80 -10.46
C GLN A 42 14.52 6.85 -10.13
N LEU A 43 14.85 7.82 -9.28
CA LEU A 43 13.93 8.91 -8.96
C LEU A 43 13.66 9.79 -10.19
N GLU A 44 14.69 10.08 -10.97
CA GLU A 44 14.57 10.80 -12.23
C GLU A 44 13.69 10.04 -13.24
N GLU A 45 13.89 8.73 -13.37
CA GLU A 45 13.06 7.87 -14.23
C GLU A 45 11.58 7.94 -13.83
N VAL A 46 11.27 7.85 -12.53
CA VAL A 46 9.90 7.97 -12.02
C VAL A 46 9.30 9.35 -12.34
N ASN A 47 10.06 10.42 -12.16
CA ASN A 47 9.60 11.78 -12.47
C ASN A 47 9.30 11.95 -13.96
N ASN A 48 10.18 11.46 -14.83
CA ASN A 48 9.98 11.49 -16.28
C ASN A 48 8.73 10.70 -16.69
N LEU A 49 8.53 9.51 -16.11
CA LEU A 49 7.35 8.68 -16.36
C LEU A 49 6.05 9.37 -15.92
N ILE A 50 6.06 10.04 -14.76
CA ILE A 50 4.92 10.83 -14.29
C ILE A 50 4.60 11.96 -15.26
N ALA A 51 5.61 12.73 -15.69
CA ALA A 51 5.44 13.81 -16.65
C ALA A 51 4.87 13.30 -17.98
N GLU A 52 5.41 12.19 -18.50
CA GLU A 52 4.93 11.54 -19.72
C GLU A 52 3.49 11.05 -19.57
N SER A 53 3.13 10.42 -18.44
CA SER A 53 1.77 9.95 -18.19
C SER A 53 0.73 11.07 -18.16
N MET A 54 1.12 12.25 -17.68
CA MET A 54 0.28 13.44 -17.67
C MET A 54 0.13 14.03 -19.08
N GLU A 55 1.20 14.04 -19.88
CA GLU A 55 1.18 14.54 -21.25
C GLU A 55 0.31 13.66 -22.16
N PHE A 56 0.50 12.34 -22.10
CA PHE A 56 -0.18 11.39 -22.98
C PHE A 56 -1.45 10.78 -22.37
N THR A 57 -1.81 11.15 -21.14
CA THR A 57 -3.01 10.69 -20.42
C THR A 57 -3.12 9.17 -20.40
N TYR A 58 -2.11 8.51 -19.82
CA TYR A 58 -2.14 7.05 -19.61
C TYR A 58 -2.00 6.70 -18.11
N PRO A 59 -2.53 5.55 -17.67
CA PRO A 59 -2.45 5.14 -16.29
C PRO A 59 -1.07 4.59 -15.93
N LEU A 60 -0.67 4.84 -14.68
CA LEU A 60 0.56 4.34 -14.09
C LEU A 60 0.25 3.38 -12.93
N HIS A 61 1.08 2.34 -12.82
CA HIS A 61 1.17 1.50 -11.64
C HIS A 61 2.28 2.03 -10.75
N PHE A 62 1.90 2.52 -9.57
CA PHE A 62 2.79 3.01 -8.54
C PHE A 62 3.02 1.94 -7.49
N GLN A 63 4.28 1.68 -7.15
CA GLN A 63 4.67 0.98 -5.94
C GLN A 63 5.19 2.01 -4.94
N TYR A 64 4.57 2.07 -3.78
CA TYR A 64 4.89 3.05 -2.75
C TYR A 64 4.93 2.40 -1.37
N TYR A 65 5.80 2.91 -0.51
CA TYR A 65 5.97 2.43 0.84
C TYR A 65 5.16 3.29 1.81
N ARG A 66 4.22 2.66 2.52
CA ARG A 66 3.38 3.34 3.53
C ARG A 66 3.02 2.37 4.65
N ASN A 67 2.91 2.87 5.89
CA ASN A 67 2.57 2.05 7.06
C ASN A 67 3.47 0.81 7.22
N LYS A 68 4.76 0.97 6.93
CA LYS A 68 5.77 -0.10 6.96
C LYS A 68 5.54 -1.26 5.98
N ARG A 69 4.76 -1.04 4.92
CA ARG A 69 4.47 -2.05 3.89
C ARG A 69 4.61 -1.45 2.50
N MET A 70 4.97 -2.29 1.54
CA MET A 70 4.86 -1.95 0.13
C MET A 70 3.39 -2.04 -0.30
N ASN A 71 2.91 -0.99 -0.94
CA ASN A 71 1.57 -0.88 -1.49
C ASN A 71 1.65 -0.61 -2.98
N SER A 72 0.60 -1.01 -3.70
CA SER A 72 0.44 -0.72 -5.11
C SER A 72 -0.81 0.11 -5.34
N LEU A 73 -0.74 1.05 -6.28
CA LEU A 73 -1.87 1.85 -6.75
C LEU A 73 -1.78 1.98 -8.26
N GLU A 74 -2.88 1.75 -8.96
CA GLU A 74 -3.00 1.99 -10.40
C GLU A 74 -3.93 3.17 -10.65
N GLY A 75 -3.55 4.06 -11.54
CA GLY A 75 -4.42 5.19 -11.89
C GLY A 75 -3.75 6.28 -12.69
N PHE A 76 -4.53 7.32 -12.98
CA PHE A 76 -4.09 8.48 -13.74
C PHE A 76 -3.54 9.55 -12.81
N VAL A 77 -2.39 10.12 -13.14
CA VAL A 77 -1.88 11.29 -12.41
C VAL A 77 -2.70 12.51 -12.82
N HIS A 78 -3.52 13.01 -11.91
CA HIS A 78 -4.39 14.14 -12.17
C HIS A 78 -3.75 15.48 -11.79
N TYR A 79 -2.88 15.48 -10.78
CA TYR A 79 -2.23 16.70 -10.30
C TYR A 79 -0.93 16.41 -9.56
N VAL A 80 0.06 17.27 -9.79
CA VAL A 80 1.35 17.28 -9.08
C VAL A 80 1.43 18.56 -8.23
N ASP A 81 1.58 18.39 -6.94
CA ASP A 81 1.80 19.46 -5.97
C ASP A 81 3.31 19.54 -5.67
N ASP A 82 4.01 20.41 -6.38
CA ASP A 82 5.47 20.56 -6.24
C ASP A 82 5.85 21.13 -4.86
N ILE A 83 5.03 22.03 -4.32
CA ILE A 83 5.25 22.69 -3.03
C ILE A 83 5.24 21.66 -1.89
N ASN A 84 4.22 20.79 -1.87
CA ASN A 84 4.08 19.77 -0.84
C ASN A 84 4.77 18.45 -1.20
N ARG A 85 5.34 18.34 -2.41
CA ARG A 85 5.85 17.09 -3.00
C ARG A 85 4.83 15.96 -2.89
N GLN A 86 3.63 16.17 -3.45
CA GLN A 86 2.56 15.17 -3.49
C GLN A 86 1.96 15.00 -4.88
N LEU A 87 1.57 13.78 -5.20
CA LEU A 87 0.80 13.41 -6.38
C LEU A 87 -0.65 13.13 -5.98
N ARG A 88 -1.59 13.52 -6.84
CA ARG A 88 -2.98 13.09 -6.77
C ARG A 88 -3.23 12.13 -7.92
N VAL A 89 -3.50 10.88 -7.58
CA VAL A 89 -3.74 9.79 -8.53
C VAL A 89 -5.22 9.42 -8.47
N LEU A 90 -5.85 9.36 -9.64
CA LEU A 90 -7.24 8.95 -9.82
C LEU A 90 -7.28 7.46 -10.17
N ASP A 91 -7.82 6.64 -9.28
CA ASP A 91 -8.04 5.20 -9.50
C ASP A 91 -9.18 4.97 -10.51
N ALA A 92 -9.30 3.77 -11.07
CA ALA A 92 -10.41 3.31 -11.89
C ALA A 92 -11.78 3.46 -11.21
N ASN A 93 -11.84 3.41 -9.87
CA ASN A 93 -13.06 3.66 -9.10
C ASN A 93 -13.47 5.15 -9.03
N GLY A 94 -12.64 6.06 -9.55
CA GLY A 94 -12.85 7.50 -9.45
C GLY A 94 -12.43 8.11 -8.11
N GLU A 95 -11.75 7.33 -7.26
CA GLU A 95 -11.22 7.80 -5.98
C GLU A 95 -9.88 8.51 -6.16
N ILE A 96 -9.67 9.60 -5.42
CA ILE A 96 -8.42 10.37 -5.47
C ILE A 96 -7.52 9.96 -4.31
N HIS A 97 -6.38 9.38 -4.66
CA HIS A 97 -5.33 8.98 -3.72
C HIS A 97 -4.21 10.00 -3.73
N LYS A 98 -3.74 10.37 -2.53
CA LYS A 98 -2.58 11.24 -2.35
C LYS A 98 -1.34 10.40 -2.07
N LEU A 99 -0.32 10.53 -2.92
CA LEU A 99 0.97 9.88 -2.75
C LEU A 99 2.05 10.93 -2.53
N SER A 100 2.93 10.72 -1.55
CA SER A 100 4.14 11.57 -1.40
C SER A 100 5.23 11.04 -2.32
N PHE A 101 5.97 11.93 -3.00
CA PHE A 101 7.10 11.51 -3.85
C PHE A 101 8.11 10.66 -3.08
N SER A 102 8.39 11.00 -1.82
CA SER A 102 9.33 10.25 -0.98
C SER A 102 8.89 8.80 -0.72
N SER A 103 7.58 8.57 -0.71
CA SER A 103 7.01 7.24 -0.49
C SER A 103 7.02 6.39 -1.75
N ILE A 104 7.08 6.98 -2.94
CA ILE A 104 7.06 6.25 -4.21
C ILE A 104 8.43 5.61 -4.43
N LYS A 105 8.42 4.31 -4.72
CA LYS A 105 9.63 3.50 -4.92
C LYS A 105 9.80 3.07 -6.36
N ARG A 106 8.70 2.89 -7.08
CA ARG A 106 8.71 2.56 -8.50
C ARG A 106 7.41 3.02 -9.15
N ALA A 107 7.48 3.39 -10.43
CA ALA A 107 6.33 3.59 -11.28
C ALA A 107 6.55 2.84 -12.60
N THR A 108 5.50 2.24 -13.14
CA THR A 108 5.52 1.57 -14.45
C THR A 108 4.25 1.90 -15.21
N ARG A 109 4.36 2.00 -16.53
CA ARG A 109 3.19 2.16 -17.40
C ARG A 109 2.31 0.90 -17.33
N VAL A 110 1.00 1.10 -17.26
CA VAL A 110 0.02 0.03 -17.43
C VAL A 110 -0.29 -0.08 -18.93
N GLU A 111 -0.18 -1.29 -19.47
CA GLU A 111 -0.47 -1.62 -20.88
C GLU A 111 -1.96 -1.83 -21.14
#